data_AF-A0A9E0F0D7-F1
#
_entry.id   AF-A0A9E0F0D7-F1
#
_cell.length_a   1.000
_cell.length_b   1.000
_cell.length_c   1.000
_cell.angle_alpha   90.00
_cell.angle_beta   90.00
_cell.angle_gamma   90.00
#
_symmetry.space_group_name_H-M   'P 1'
#
loop_
_entity.id
_entity.type
_entity.pdbx_description
1 polymer ?
#
loop_
_entity_poly.entity_id
_entity_poly.type
_entity_poly.pdbx_seq_one_letter_code
_entity_poly.pdbx_strand_id
1 'polypeptide(L)'
;YELKPDKIDVRLKFTINNENQVVYFELYSGNPENGVLFFSGNTTISEKVFQFDANSYYSIKAYYTSKGRQIIVIDATTVKLKYDKSSCSSPCYTISGDILDARLRY
;
A
#
# COMPACT_ATOMS: atom_id res chain seq x y z
N TYR A 1 -9.66 -11.94 -26.43
CA TYR A 1 -9.96 -11.42 -25.09
C TYR A 1 -8.64 -11.03 -24.45
N GLU A 2 -8.42 -9.75 -24.21
CA GLU A 2 -7.25 -9.29 -23.44
C GLU A 2 -7.65 -9.29 -21.96
N LEU A 3 -6.94 -10.09 -21.15
CA LEU A 3 -7.11 -10.16 -19.71
C LEU A 3 -6.56 -8.87 -19.10
N LYS A 4 -7.42 -7.86 -18.91
CA LYS A 4 -7.10 -6.68 -18.12
C LYS A 4 -7.35 -7.03 -16.63
N PRO A 5 -6.32 -7.02 -15.76
CA PRO A 5 -6.54 -7.24 -14.34
C PRO A 5 -7.29 -6.05 -13.71
N ASP A 6 -8.41 -6.33 -13.06
CA ASP A 6 -9.17 -5.33 -12.30
C ASP A 6 -8.61 -5.13 -10.89
N LYS A 7 -7.91 -6.15 -10.37
CA LYS A 7 -7.26 -6.14 -9.06
C LYS A 7 -5.75 -6.28 -9.21
N ILE A 8 -5.02 -5.55 -8.39
CA ILE A 8 -3.56 -5.51 -8.37
C ILE A 8 -3.08 -5.82 -6.96
N ASP A 9 -2.09 -6.70 -6.86
CA ASP A 9 -1.41 -6.97 -5.61
C ASP A 9 -0.53 -5.76 -5.24
N VAL A 10 -0.80 -5.17 -4.08
CA VAL A 10 -0.05 -4.05 -3.51
C VAL A 10 0.64 -4.52 -2.24
N ARG A 11 1.95 -4.28 -2.18
CA ARG A 11 2.79 -4.60 -1.02
C ARG A 11 2.74 -3.46 -0.01
N LEU A 12 2.25 -3.76 1.18
CA LEU A 12 2.29 -2.88 2.35
C LEU A 12 3.55 -3.20 3.14
N LYS A 13 4.39 -2.20 3.40
CA LYS A 13 5.65 -2.36 4.15
C LYS A 13 5.58 -1.68 5.50
N PHE A 14 6.05 -2.37 6.54
CA PHE A 14 5.99 -1.93 7.93
C PHE A 14 7.34 -2.07 8.62
N THR A 15 7.60 -1.24 9.63
CA THR A 15 8.75 -1.41 10.51
C THR A 15 8.36 -2.27 11.71
N ILE A 16 8.81 -3.52 11.73
CA ILE A 16 8.65 -4.41 12.89
C ILE A 16 9.98 -4.48 13.64
N ASN A 17 9.98 -4.11 14.91
CA ASN A 17 11.18 -4.10 15.77
C ASN A 17 10.79 -4.29 17.25
N ASN A 18 11.76 -4.20 18.17
CA ASN A 18 11.52 -4.42 19.61
C ASN A 18 10.53 -3.41 20.23
N GLU A 19 10.45 -2.19 19.72
CA GLU A 19 9.52 -1.15 20.21
C GLU A 19 8.15 -1.26 19.51
N ASN A 20 8.11 -1.82 18.30
CA ASN A 20 6.95 -1.92 17.42
C ASN A 20 6.77 -3.37 16.95
N GLN A 21 6.56 -4.29 17.89
CA GLN A 21 6.34 -5.70 17.59
C GLN A 21 4.97 -5.94 16.95
N VAL A 22 4.02 -5.06 17.24
CA VAL A 22 2.67 -5.02 16.67
C VAL A 22 2.43 -3.60 16.17
N VAL A 23 2.06 -3.47 14.91
CA VAL A 23 1.78 -2.18 14.28
C VAL A 23 0.31 -2.13 13.88
N TYR A 24 -0.42 -1.16 14.40
CA TYR A 24 -1.77 -0.83 13.93
C TYR A 24 -1.68 -0.01 12.64
N PHE A 25 -2.55 -0.30 11.67
CA PHE A 25 -2.63 0.43 10.43
C PHE A 25 -4.06 0.54 9.90
N GLU A 26 -4.27 1.57 9.08
CA GLU A 26 -5.53 1.89 8.42
C GLU A 26 -5.27 2.09 6.93
N LEU A 27 -6.14 1.52 6.09
CA LEU A 27 -6.12 1.67 4.64
C LEU A 27 -7.36 2.43 4.18
N TYR A 28 -7.12 3.40 3.30
CA TYR A 28 -8.14 4.28 2.76
C TYR A 28 -8.20 4.20 1.24
N SER A 29 -9.42 4.18 0.70
CA SER A 29 -9.69 4.53 -0.70
C SER A 29 -9.83 6.05 -0.75
N GLY A 30 -8.86 6.74 -1.33
CA GLY A 30 -8.70 8.20 -1.18
C GLY A 30 -7.61 8.59 -0.19
N ASN A 31 -7.61 9.86 0.23
CA ASN A 31 -6.67 10.35 1.25
C ASN A 31 -7.13 9.96 2.67
N PRO A 32 -6.26 10.03 3.69
CA PRO A 32 -6.63 9.64 5.05
C PRO A 32 -7.52 10.61 5.85
N GLU A 33 -7.83 11.80 5.32
CA GLU A 33 -8.64 12.86 5.95
C GLU A 33 -10.09 12.86 5.44
N ASN A 34 -10.29 12.56 4.15
CA ASN A 34 -11.57 12.63 3.46
C ASN A 34 -11.93 11.35 2.68
N GLY A 35 -11.00 10.39 2.59
CA GLY A 35 -11.22 9.11 1.94
C GLY A 35 -12.02 8.13 2.80
N VAL A 36 -12.39 7.01 2.19
CA VAL A 36 -13.15 5.95 2.84
C VAL A 36 -12.18 4.96 3.48
N LEU A 37 -12.23 4.84 4.80
CA LEU A 37 -11.56 3.75 5.53
C LEU A 37 -12.19 2.42 5.08
N PHE A 38 -11.43 1.58 4.38
CA PHE A 38 -11.95 0.28 3.92
C PHE A 38 -11.36 -0.90 4.68
N PHE A 39 -10.23 -0.72 5.37
CA PHE A 39 -9.64 -1.75 6.22
C PHE A 39 -8.84 -1.11 7.35
N SER A 40 -8.86 -1.72 8.53
CA SER A 40 -7.88 -1.45 9.58
C SER A 40 -7.53 -2.73 10.32
N GLY A 41 -6.35 -2.77 10.94
CA GLY A 41 -5.94 -3.92 11.72
C GLY A 41 -4.53 -3.83 12.23
N ASN A 42 -4.09 -4.90 12.88
CA ASN A 42 -2.74 -5.04 13.39
C ASN A 42 -1.89 -5.93 12.46
N THR A 43 -0.58 -5.71 12.45
CA THR A 43 0.39 -6.59 11.81
C THR A 43 1.61 -6.81 12.70
N THR A 44 2.12 -8.04 12.67
CA THR A 44 3.37 -8.46 13.32
C THR A 44 4.45 -8.82 12.29
N ILE A 45 4.16 -8.66 11.00
CA ILE A 45 5.05 -8.96 9.89
C ILE A 45 5.37 -7.69 9.11
N SER A 46 6.57 -7.62 8.55
CA SER A 46 7.12 -6.44 7.88
C SER A 46 6.56 -6.20 6.48
N GLU A 47 5.94 -7.20 5.86
CA GLU A 47 5.32 -7.08 4.55
C GLU A 47 3.97 -7.82 4.52
N LYS A 48 2.95 -7.17 3.96
CA LYS A 48 1.64 -7.76 3.65
C LYS A 48 1.28 -7.47 2.21
N VAL A 49 0.51 -8.37 1.59
CA VAL A 49 -0.05 -8.14 0.26
C VAL A 49 -1.56 -7.94 0.39
N PHE A 50 -2.08 -6.90 -0.27
CA PHE A 50 -3.51 -6.63 -0.41
C PHE A 50 -3.88 -6.43 -1.87
N GLN A 51 -5.10 -6.82 -2.23
CA GLN A 51 -5.64 -6.64 -3.58
C GLN A 51 -6.42 -5.33 -3.68
N PHE A 52 -5.92 -4.41 -4.48
CA PHE A 52 -6.52 -3.09 -4.71
C PHE A 52 -7.09 -2.98 -6.12
N ASP A 53 -8.07 -2.11 -6.30
CA ASP A 53 -8.61 -1.83 -7.64
C ASP A 53 -7.57 -1.11 -8.50
N ALA A 54 -7.45 -1.54 -9.75
CA ALA A 54 -6.62 -0.87 -10.74
C ALA A 54 -7.18 0.53 -11.06
N ASN A 55 -6.27 1.48 -11.28
CA ASN A 55 -6.54 2.89 -11.57
C ASN A 55 -7.23 3.66 -10.42
N SER A 56 -7.01 3.22 -9.18
CA SER A 56 -7.53 3.85 -7.97
C SER A 56 -6.43 4.41 -7.09
N TYR A 57 -6.77 5.43 -6.29
CA TYR A 57 -5.86 6.08 -5.34
C TYR A 57 -6.11 5.54 -3.94
N TYR A 58 -5.03 5.10 -3.28
CA TYR A 58 -5.09 4.53 -1.95
C TYR A 58 -4.05 5.18 -1.05
N SER A 59 -4.33 5.19 0.25
CA SER A 59 -3.38 5.63 1.27
C SER A 59 -3.39 4.72 2.48
N ILE A 60 -2.28 4.72 3.22
CA ILE A 60 -2.09 3.99 4.46
C ILE A 60 -1.69 4.96 5.58
N LYS A 61 -2.22 4.73 6.77
CA LYS A 61 -1.69 5.25 8.04
C LYS A 61 -1.16 4.09 8.85
N ALA A 62 0.07 4.20 9.37
CA ALA A 62 0.62 3.24 10.32
C ALA A 62 1.09 3.95 11.58
N TYR A 63 0.82 3.33 12.72
CA TYR A 63 1.02 3.93 14.04
C TYR A 63 2.17 3.22 14.76
N TYR A 64 3.15 4.00 15.19
CA TYR A 64 4.38 3.53 15.81
C TYR A 64 4.66 4.27 17.12
N THR A 65 5.52 3.69 17.93
CA THR A 65 6.20 4.34 19.04
C THR A 65 7.69 4.43 18.75
N SER A 66 8.31 5.57 19.03
CA SER A 66 9.76 5.76 18.95
C SER A 66 10.23 6.65 20.08
N LYS A 67 11.09 6.12 20.96
CA LYS A 67 11.61 6.83 22.15
C LYS A 67 10.47 7.39 23.01
N GLY A 68 9.41 6.61 23.17
CA GLY A 68 8.23 6.98 23.97
C GLY A 68 7.30 8.03 23.35
N ARG A 69 7.50 8.40 22.08
CA ARG A 69 6.59 9.28 21.32
C ARG A 69 5.82 8.49 20.27
N GLN A 70 4.55 8.81 20.10
CA GLN A 70 3.76 8.27 18.99
C GLN A 70 4.22 8.92 17.67
N ILE A 71 4.44 8.09 16.66
CA ILE A 71 4.73 8.50 15.28
C ILE A 71 3.64 7.92 14.38
N ILE A 72 3.08 8.76 13.51
CA ILE A 72 2.14 8.34 12.47
C ILE A 72 2.87 8.47 11.14
N VAL A 73 3.02 7.36 10.43
CA VAL A 73 3.56 7.34 9.07
C VAL A 73 2.39 7.27 8.10
N ILE A 74 2.41 8.14 7.11
CA ILE A 74 1.40 8.20 6.05
C ILE A 74 2.10 8.01 4.71
N ASP A 75 1.58 7.10 3.90
CA ASP A 75 2.00 6.95 2.51
C ASP A 75 0.79 6.79 1.60
N ALA A 76 0.96 7.12 0.31
CA ALA A 76 -0.13 7.04 -0.65
C ALA A 76 0.38 6.75 -2.06
N THR A 77 -0.45 6.06 -2.84
CA THR A 77 -0.12 5.66 -4.20
C THR A 77 -1.36 5.64 -5.09
N THR A 78 -1.15 5.88 -6.39
CA THR A 78 -2.14 5.52 -7.41
C THR A 78 -1.71 4.20 -8.03
N VAL A 79 -2.51 3.16 -7.84
CA VAL A 79 -2.31 1.87 -8.50
C VAL A 79 -2.69 2.06 -9.96
N LYS A 80 -1.73 2.19 -10.88
CA LYS A 80 -2.01 2.38 -12.30
C LYS A 80 -1.70 1.13 -13.09
N LEU A 81 -2.61 0.79 -14.00
CA LEU A 81 -2.41 -0.27 -14.98
C LEU A 81 -2.27 0.35 -16.36
N LYS A 82 -1.08 0.25 -16.96
CA LYS A 82 -0.79 0.79 -18.28
C LYS A 82 -0.64 -0.35 -19.27
N TYR A 83 -1.42 -0.31 -20.33
CA TYR A 83 -1.29 -1.25 -21.43
C TYR A 83 -0.05 -0.92 -22.28
N ASP A 84 0.73 -1.93 -22.63
CA ASP A 84 1.98 -1.81 -23.37
C ASP A 84 2.03 -2.85 -24.50
N LYS A 85 2.10 -2.35 -25.75
CA LYS A 85 2.22 -3.16 -26.97
C LYS A 85 3.64 -3.20 -27.54
N SER A 86 4.54 -2.36 -27.02
CA SER A 86 5.82 -2.03 -27.63
C SER A 86 7.01 -2.63 -26.87
N SER A 87 6.90 -2.77 -25.55
CA SER A 87 8.02 -3.21 -24.69
C SER A 87 8.06 -4.73 -24.49
N CYS A 88 7.04 -5.45 -24.94
CA CYS A 88 6.87 -6.89 -24.75
C CYS A 88 6.75 -7.60 -26.11
N SER A 89 7.19 -8.85 -26.19
CA SER A 89 7.04 -9.70 -27.38
C SER A 89 5.58 -10.00 -27.75
N SER A 90 4.66 -9.80 -26.81
CA SER A 90 3.20 -9.82 -26.96
C SER A 90 2.58 -8.70 -26.11
N PRO A 91 1.38 -8.18 -26.40
CA PRO A 91 0.76 -7.13 -25.60
C PRO A 91 0.69 -7.50 -24.11
N CYS A 92 1.12 -6.58 -23.26
CA CYS A 92 1.26 -6.78 -21.82
C CYS A 92 0.72 -5.55 -21.06
N TYR A 93 0.67 -5.64 -19.73
CA TYR A 93 0.35 -4.51 -18.87
C TYR A 93 1.49 -4.25 -17.89
N THR A 94 1.84 -2.98 -17.72
CA THR A 94 2.76 -2.52 -16.67
C THR A 94 1.96 -1.98 -15.50
N ILE A 95 2.39 -2.34 -14.29
CA ILE A 95 1.80 -1.87 -13.03
C ILE A 95 2.74 -0.83 -12.43
N SER A 96 2.19 0.27 -11.93
CA SER A 96 2.93 1.21 -11.09
C SER A 96 2.13 1.53 -9.84
N GLY A 97 2.84 1.82 -8.74
CA GLY A 97 2.18 2.12 -7.46
C GLY A 97 1.75 0.87 -6.70
N ASP A 98 2.42 -0.25 -6.93
CA ASP A 98 2.23 -1.56 -6.28
C ASP A 98 2.84 -1.64 -4.87
N ILE A 99 3.24 -0.50 -4.29
CA ILE A 99 3.86 -0.42 -2.96
C ILE A 99 3.24 0.74 -2.19
N LEU A 100 2.88 0.46 -0.94
CA LEU A 100 2.65 1.46 0.11
C LEU A 100 3.69 1.22 1.22
N ASP A 101 4.58 2.18 1.40
CA ASP A 101 5.72 2.08 2.30
C ASP A 101 5.48 2.86 3.59
N ALA A 102 4.85 2.19 4.55
CA ALA A 102 4.54 2.74 5.86
C ALA A 102 5.66 2.51 6.89
N ARG A 103 6.90 2.26 6.46
CA ARG A 103 8.05 2.09 7.37
C ARG A 103 8.43 3.42 8.02
N LEU A 104 8.93 3.35 9.25
CA LEU A 104 9.59 4.48 9.90
C LEU A 104 10.79 4.94 9.04
N ARG A 105 10.88 6.25 8.80
CA ARG A 105 12.05 6.89 8.19
C ARG A 105 12.86 7.55 9.32
N TYR A 106 14.12 7.16 9.43
CA TYR A 106 15.07 7.66 10.42
C TYR A 106 15.95 8.75 9.82
#